data_AF-A0A2P2L7L6-F1
#
_entry.id   AF-A0A2P2L7L6-F1
#
_cell.length_a   1.000
_cell.length_b   1.000
_cell.length_c   1.000
_cell.angle_alpha   90.00
_cell.angle_beta   90.00
_cell.angle_gamma   90.00
#
_symmetry.space_group_name_H-M   'P 1'
#
loop_
_entity.id
_entity.type
_entity.pdbx_description
1 polymer ?
#
loop_
_entity_poly.entity_id
_entity_poly.type
_entity_poly.pdbx_seq_one_letter_code
_entity_poly.pdbx_strand_id
1 'polypeptide(L)'
;MLLDLQVLINGLQHFVSINVKPKLQVVETFIKAYYLPETEYVHWARAHPEYSKNQIVGLINLVATTKGWKRKARLEVLEKIE
;
A
#
# COMPACT_ATOMS: atom_id res chain seq x y z
N MET A 1 3.52 -12.32 1.74
CA MET A 1 2.81 -11.36 0.86
C MET A 1 3.65 -10.94 -0.35
N LEU A 2 4.82 -10.33 -0.19
CA LEU A 2 5.62 -9.91 -1.35
C LEU A 2 6.10 -11.09 -2.21
N LEU A 3 6.53 -12.18 -1.56
CA LEU A 3 6.92 -13.42 -2.25
C LEU A 3 5.75 -14.02 -3.04
N ASP A 4 4.55 -14.02 -2.47
CA ASP A 4 3.35 -14.55 -3.14
C ASP A 4 3.02 -13.75 -4.41
N LEU A 5 3.15 -12.41 -4.35
CA LEU A 5 2.99 -11.55 -5.53
C LEU A 5 4.07 -11.84 -6.59
N GLN A 6 5.32 -12.09 -6.19
CA GLN A 6 6.38 -12.47 -7.12
C GLN A 6 6.09 -13.82 -7.80
N VAL A 7 5.62 -14.81 -7.04
CA VAL A 7 5.21 -16.12 -7.58
C VAL A 7 4.07 -15.93 -8.59
N LEU A 8 3.08 -15.08 -8.29
CA LEU A 8 2.01 -14.75 -9.22
C LEU A 8 2.52 -14.06 -10.49
N ILE A 9 3.40 -13.07 -10.37
CA ILE A 9 4.00 -12.36 -11.52
C ILE A 9 4.73 -13.35 -12.42
N ASN A 10 5.57 -14.20 -11.83
CA ASN A 10 6.32 -15.21 -12.57
C ASN A 10 5.38 -16.22 -13.24
N GLY A 11 4.33 -16.66 -12.55
CA GLY A 11 3.29 -17.51 -13.12
C GLY A 11 2.62 -16.87 -14.33
N LEU A 12 2.13 -15.64 -14.20
CA LEU A 12 1.44 -14.90 -15.27
C LEU A 12 2.31 -14.67 -16.49
N GLN A 13 3.61 -14.40 -16.32
CA GLN A 13 4.56 -14.23 -17.43
C GLN A 13 4.64 -15.44 -18.36
N HIS A 14 4.30 -16.64 -17.90
CA HIS A 14 4.24 -17.82 -18.75
C HIS A 14 2.98 -17.88 -19.63
N PHE A 15 1.93 -17.14 -19.28
CA PHE A 15 0.64 -17.17 -19.99
C PHE A 15 0.40 -15.98 -20.91
N VAL A 16 1.10 -14.85 -20.67
CA VAL A 16 0.87 -13.62 -21.40
C VAL A 16 2.14 -13.14 -22.07
N SER A 17 2.01 -12.63 -23.30
CA SER A 17 3.12 -12.07 -24.09
C SER A 17 3.50 -10.65 -23.67
N ILE A 18 2.77 -10.04 -22.74
CA ILE A 18 3.01 -8.67 -22.25
C ILE A 18 3.80 -8.68 -20.94
N ASN A 19 4.68 -7.71 -20.75
CA ASN A 19 5.33 -7.52 -19.46
C ASN A 19 4.32 -6.97 -18.42
N VAL A 20 3.86 -7.84 -17.52
CA VAL A 20 2.89 -7.49 -16.46
C VAL A 20 3.53 -6.77 -15.27
N LYS A 21 4.85 -6.83 -15.11
CA LYS A 21 5.55 -6.32 -13.93
C LYS A 21 5.31 -4.83 -13.67
N PRO A 22 5.38 -3.92 -14.67
CA PRO A 22 5.09 -2.50 -14.45
C PRO A 22 3.65 -2.25 -13.96
N LYS A 23 2.69 -3.04 -14.44
CA LYS A 23 1.28 -2.92 -14.02
C LYS A 23 1.05 -3.41 -12.59
N LEU A 24 1.89 -4.33 -12.10
CA LEU A 24 1.80 -4.89 -10.76
C LEU A 24 2.71 -4.19 -9.74
N GLN A 25 3.56 -3.25 -10.18
CA GLN A 25 4.38 -2.43 -9.30
C GLN A 25 3.55 -1.62 -8.31
N VAL A 26 2.37 -1.13 -8.72
CA VAL A 26 1.42 -0.45 -7.83
C VAL A 26 0.92 -1.38 -6.70
N VAL A 27 0.75 -2.67 -6.97
CA VAL A 27 0.36 -3.64 -5.94
C VAL A 27 1.53 -3.92 -5.00
N GLU A 28 2.74 -4.09 -5.55
CA GLU A 28 3.96 -4.28 -4.76
C GLU A 28 4.21 -3.11 -3.80
N THR A 29 4.11 -1.88 -4.30
CA THR A 29 4.29 -0.65 -3.51
C THR A 29 3.23 -0.55 -2.40
N PHE A 30 1.96 -0.87 -2.69
CA PHE A 30 0.90 -0.90 -1.68
C PHE A 30 1.14 -1.96 -0.60
N ILE A 31 1.61 -3.16 -0.97
CA ILE A 31 1.98 -4.22 0.00
C ILE A 31 3.12 -3.76 0.88
N LYS A 32 4.15 -3.11 0.32
CA LYS A 32 5.28 -2.58 1.09
C LYS A 32 4.82 -1.50 2.08
N ALA A 33 3.86 -0.68 1.68
CA ALA A 33 3.33 0.39 2.51
C ALA A 33 2.76 -0.12 3.85
N TYR A 34 2.16 -1.31 3.89
CA TYR A 34 1.69 -1.96 5.13
C TYR A 34 2.78 -2.05 6.22
N TYR A 35 4.04 -2.19 5.81
CA TYR A 35 5.17 -2.34 6.73
C TYR A 35 5.78 -1.01 7.19
N LEU A 36 5.32 0.12 6.64
CA LEU A 36 5.81 1.43 7.05
C LEU A 36 5.54 1.72 8.53
N PRO A 37 6.41 2.49 9.19
CA PRO A 37 6.14 3.02 10.50
C PRO A 37 5.07 4.12 10.43
N GLU A 38 4.40 4.36 11.55
CA GLU A 38 3.28 5.30 11.68
C GLU A 38 3.61 6.71 11.13
N THR A 39 4.82 7.19 11.39
CA THR A 39 5.29 8.52 11.02
C THR A 39 5.40 8.76 9.52
N GLU A 40 5.52 7.71 8.72
CA GLU A 40 5.80 7.80 7.28
C GLU A 40 4.54 7.86 6.42
N TYR A 41 3.36 7.54 6.96
CA TYR A 41 2.14 7.41 6.15
C TYR A 41 1.69 8.71 5.49
N VAL A 42 1.91 9.86 6.13
CA VAL A 42 1.57 11.16 5.53
C VAL A 42 2.49 11.45 4.33
N HIS A 43 3.78 11.17 4.47
CA HIS A 43 4.73 11.37 3.38
C HIS A 43 4.45 10.40 2.23
N TRP A 44 4.25 9.12 2.55
CA TRP A 44 3.95 8.07 1.58
C TRP A 44 2.66 8.38 0.79
N ALA A 45 1.58 8.78 1.47
CA ALA A 45 0.33 9.14 0.80
C ALA A 45 0.50 10.27 -0.23
N ARG A 46 1.36 11.26 0.07
CA ARG A 46 1.66 12.39 -0.84
C ARG A 46 2.59 11.99 -1.99
N ALA A 47 3.49 11.05 -1.75
CA ALA A 47 4.43 10.55 -2.76
C ALA A 47 3.78 9.59 -3.77
N HIS A 48 2.58 9.09 -3.48
CA HIS A 48 1.91 8.07 -4.28
C HIS A 48 0.50 8.49 -4.77
N PRO A 49 0.42 9.44 -5.73
CA PRO A 49 -0.84 9.92 -6.28
C PRO A 49 -1.58 8.88 -7.14
N GLU A 50 -0.95 7.74 -7.46
CA GLU A 50 -1.58 6.64 -8.18
C GLU A 50 -2.68 5.92 -7.38
N TYR A 51 -2.73 6.10 -6.05
CA TYR A 51 -3.79 5.54 -5.21
C TYR A 51 -4.90 6.56 -4.95
N SER A 52 -6.15 6.09 -5.05
CA SER A 52 -7.30 6.86 -4.60
C SER A 52 -7.26 7.09 -3.09
N LYS A 53 -7.89 8.19 -2.64
CA LYS A 53 -8.06 8.50 -1.20
C LYS A 53 -8.62 7.31 -0.42
N ASN A 54 -9.62 6.61 -0.98
CA ASN A 54 -10.23 5.46 -0.31
C ASN A 54 -9.25 4.29 -0.13
N GLN A 55 -8.36 4.04 -1.09
CA GLN A 55 -7.32 3.01 -0.96
C GLN A 55 -6.32 3.36 0.15
N ILE A 56 -5.88 4.62 0.22
CA ILE A 56 -4.95 5.10 1.25
C ILE A 56 -5.60 5.04 2.64
N VAL A 57 -6.85 5.52 2.76
CA VAL A 57 -7.64 5.46 4.01
C VAL A 57 -7.84 4.01 4.46
N GLY A 58 -8.15 3.10 3.53
CA GLY A 58 -8.28 1.68 3.80
C GLY A 58 -7.00 1.06 4.35
N LEU A 59 -5.85 1.37 3.75
CA LEU A 59 -4.54 0.93 4.21
C LEU A 59 -4.24 1.42 5.63
N ILE A 60 -4.42 2.73 5.89
CA ILE A 60 -4.15 3.32 7.21
C ILE A 60 -5.07 2.72 8.26
N ASN A 61 -6.35 2.54 7.98
CA ASN A 61 -7.29 1.92 8.91
C ASN A 61 -6.92 0.47 9.23
N LEU A 62 -6.50 -0.30 8.21
CA LEU A 62 -6.02 -1.67 8.41
C LEU A 62 -4.80 -1.68 9.32
N VAL A 63 -3.78 -0.89 9.01
CA VAL A 63 -2.51 -0.85 9.76
C VAL A 63 -2.72 -0.35 11.18
N ALA A 64 -3.53 0.69 11.36
CA ALA A 64 -3.87 1.22 12.66
C ALA A 64 -4.53 0.17 13.55
N THR A 65 -5.39 -0.67 12.96
CA THR A 65 -6.06 -1.77 13.68
C THR A 65 -5.08 -2.91 13.98
N THR A 66 -4.29 -3.36 13.00
CA THR A 66 -3.39 -4.52 13.17
C THR A 66 -2.17 -4.22 14.03
N LYS A 67 -1.67 -2.97 14.01
CA LYS A 67 -0.51 -2.52 14.79
C LYS A 67 -0.90 -1.78 16.09
N GLY A 68 -2.19 -1.71 16.42
CA GLY A 68 -2.66 -1.15 17.70
C GLY A 68 -2.41 0.35 17.87
N TRP A 69 -2.56 1.14 16.81
CA TRP A 69 -2.38 2.60 16.90
C TRP A 69 -3.41 3.24 17.83
N LYS A 70 -3.01 4.32 18.49
CA LYS A 70 -3.94 5.15 19.26
C LYS A 70 -4.94 5.81 18.29
N ARG A 71 -6.21 5.91 18.71
CA ARG A 71 -7.27 6.58 17.93
C ARG A 71 -6.87 7.99 17.48
N LYS A 72 -6.23 8.75 18.38
CA LYS A 72 -5.76 10.11 18.08
C LYS A 72 -4.72 10.13 16.94
N ALA A 73 -3.70 9.27 17.02
CA ALA A 73 -2.67 9.18 16.00
C ALA A 73 -3.24 8.82 14.62
N ARG A 74 -4.15 7.85 14.55
CA ARG A 74 -4.85 7.50 13.31
C ARG A 74 -5.59 8.71 12.72
N LEU A 75 -6.36 9.43 13.54
CA LEU A 75 -7.12 10.59 13.07
C LEU A 75 -6.21 11.73 12.58
N GLU A 76 -5.11 12.00 13.28
CA GLU A 76 -4.11 13.00 12.85
C GLU A 76 -3.48 12.66 11.50
N VAL A 77 -3.18 11.38 11.24
CA VAL A 77 -2.67 10.95 9.93
C VAL A 77 -3.74 11.14 8.86
N LEU A 78 -4.99 10.73 9.13
CA LEU A 78 -6.10 10.84 8.18
C LEU A 78 -6.42 12.30 7.82
N GLU A 79 -6.36 13.22 8.79
CA GLU A 79 -6.57 14.66 8.57
C GLU A 79 -5.48 15.28 7.69
N LYS A 80 -4.22 14.83 7.86
CA LYS A 80 -3.06 15.37 7.11
C LYS A 80 -2.97 14.90 5.64
N ILE A 81 -3.73 13.86 5.30
CA ILE A 81 -3.85 13.34 3.93
C ILE A 81 -5.16 13.77 3.25
N GLU A 82 -6.00 14.56 3.93
CA GLU A 82 -7.18 15.19 3.31
C GLU A 82 -6.80 16.29 2.31
#